data_AF-A0A614Z6S0-F1
#
_entry.id   AF-A0A614Z6S0-F1
#
_cell.length_a   1.000
_cell.length_b   1.000
_cell.length_c   1.000
_cell.angle_alpha   90.00
_cell.angle_beta   90.00
_cell.angle_gamma   90.00
#
_symmetry.space_group_name_H-M   'P 1'
#
loop_
_entity.id
_entity.type
_entity.pdbx_description
1 polymer ?
#
loop_
_entity_poly.entity_id
_entity_poly.type
_entity_poly.pdbx_seq_one_letter_code
_entity_poly.pdbx_strand_id
1 'polypeptide(L)' 'MALPRITQKEMTEREQRELKTLLDRARIAHGRPLTNSETNSVKKEYIDKLMALREAEAKKARQLKKKQAYKPDTEASFS' A
#
# COMPACT_ATOMS: atom_id res chain seq x y z
N MET A 1 -5.56 -13.85 6.24
CA MET A 1 -6.57 -12.77 6.33
C MET A 1 -6.16 -11.69 5.36
N ALA A 2 -6.98 -11.41 4.35
CA ALA A 2 -6.79 -10.26 3.47
C ALA A 2 -6.95 -8.99 4.31
N LEU A 3 -6.09 -8.00 4.09
CA LEU A 3 -6.23 -6.72 4.79
C LEU A 3 -7.52 -6.03 4.31
N PRO A 4 -8.27 -5.35 5.20
CA PRO A 4 -9.42 -4.56 4.78
C PRO A 4 -8.97 -3.51 3.76
N ARG A 5 -9.77 -3.32 2.70
CA ARG A 5 -9.48 -2.34 1.65
C ARG A 5 -9.36 -0.97 2.28
N ILE A 6 -8.24 -0.28 2.02
CA ILE A 6 -8.06 1.07 2.58
C ILE A 6 -9.20 1.96 2.10
N THR A 7 -9.79 2.67 3.05
CA THR A 7 -10.74 3.74 2.79
C THR A 7 -9.99 5.05 2.63
N GLN A 8 -10.62 6.05 2.01
CA GLN A 8 -10.00 7.36 1.81
C GLN A 8 -9.57 8.03 3.14
N LYS A 9 -10.26 7.72 4.25
CA LYS A 9 -9.92 8.22 5.60
C LYS A 9 -8.63 7.62 6.16
N GLU A 10 -8.23 6.45 5.68
CA GLU A 10 -7.03 5.73 6.10
C GLU A 10 -5.82 6.01 5.19
N MET A 11 -6.00 6.89 4.19
CA MET A 11 -4.90 7.43 3.39
C MET A 11 -4.20 8.54 4.15
N THR A 12 -2.89 8.47 4.22
CA THR A 12 -2.02 9.55 4.71
C THR A 12 -2.15 10.78 3.83
N GLU A 13 -1.83 11.96 4.37
CA GLU A 13 -1.86 13.23 3.60
C GLU A 13 -0.99 13.16 2.34
N ARG A 14 0.13 12.44 2.41
CA ARG A 14 1.02 12.20 1.27
C ARG A 14 0.32 11.39 0.18
N GLU A 15 -0.32 10.27 0.54
CA GLU A 15 -1.06 9.42 -0.40
C GLU A 15 -2.24 10.19 -1.03
N GLN A 16 -2.94 11.03 -0.25
CA GLN A 16 -4.01 11.88 -0.77
C GLN A 16 -3.49 12.94 -1.75
N ARG A 17 -2.34 13.56 -1.46
CA ARG A 17 -1.70 14.54 -2.36
C ARG A 17 -1.22 13.90 -3.66
N GLU A 18 -0.68 12.69 -3.59
CA GLU A 18 -0.28 11.93 -4.78
C GLU A 18 -1.50 11.54 -5.63
N LEU A 19 -2.58 11.07 -5.01
CA LEU A 19 -3.84 10.80 -5.71
C LEU A 19 -4.39 12.05 -6.41
N LYS A 20 -4.36 13.22 -5.73
CA LYS A 20 -4.76 14.50 -6.34
C LYS A 20 -3.90 14.83 -7.57
N THR A 21 -2.60 14.59 -7.49
CA THR A 21 -1.66 14.84 -8.58
C THR A 21 -1.92 13.90 -9.77
N LEU A 22 -2.23 12.63 -9.51
CA LEU A 22 -2.59 11.66 -10.54
C LEU A 22 -3.88 12.04 -11.27
N LEU A 23 -4.90 12.49 -10.53
CA LEU A 23 -6.15 12.95 -11.13
C LEU A 23 -5.96 14.21 -11.97
N ASP A 24 -5.12 15.15 -11.52
CA ASP A 24 -4.82 16.36 -12.27
C ASP A 24 -4.03 16.05 -13.56
N ARG A 25 -3.04 15.16 -13.48
CA ARG A 25 -2.32 14.68 -14.66
C ARG A 25 -3.25 14.00 -15.66
N ALA A 26 -4.16 13.14 -15.19
CA ALA A 26 -5.12 12.49 -16.05
C ALA A 26 -6.05 13.52 -16.71
N ARG A 27 -6.53 14.52 -15.96
CA ARG A 27 -7.33 15.62 -16.50
C ARG A 27 -6.59 16.38 -17.60
N ILE A 28 -5.32 16.73 -17.40
CA ILE A 28 -4.48 17.41 -18.38
C ILE A 28 -4.28 16.53 -19.62
N ALA A 29 -3.99 15.24 -19.44
CA ALA A 29 -3.79 14.30 -20.54
C ALA A 29 -5.03 14.13 -21.43
N HIS A 30 -6.22 14.12 -20.82
CA HIS A 30 -7.48 14.07 -21.56
C HIS A 30 -7.89 15.43 -22.16
N GLY A 31 -7.30 16.54 -21.74
CA GLY A 31 -7.66 17.89 -22.18
C GLY A 31 -9.07 18.34 -21.77
N ARG A 32 -9.75 17.56 -20.93
CA ARG A 32 -11.12 17.79 -20.47
C ARG A 32 -11.28 17.35 -19.01
N PRO A 33 -12.32 17.80 -18.29
CA PRO A 33 -12.69 17.23 -17.01
C PRO A 33 -12.91 15.71 -17.13
N LEU A 34 -12.39 14.96 -16.16
CA LEU A 34 -12.63 13.52 -16.09
C LEU A 34 -14.11 13.25 -15.79
N THR A 35 -14.64 12.22 -16.42
CA THR A 35 -15.93 11.64 -16.06
C THR A 35 -15.84 10.94 -14.70
N ASN A 36 -17.00 10.67 -14.10
CA ASN A 36 -17.05 9.98 -12.81
C ASN A 36 -16.41 8.59 -12.86
N SER A 37 -16.58 7.86 -13.96
CA SER A 37 -15.99 6.52 -14.15
C SER A 37 -14.47 6.58 -14.28
N GLU A 38 -13.93 7.53 -15.04
CA GLU A 38 -12.48 7.75 -15.18
C GLU A 38 -11.86 8.11 -13.82
N THR A 39 -12.49 9.03 -13.08
CA THR A 39 -12.05 9.43 -11.74
C THR A 39 -12.05 8.25 -10.77
N ASN A 40 -13.11 7.44 -10.78
CA ASN A 40 -13.22 6.27 -9.92
C ASN A 40 -12.22 5.17 -10.29
N SER A 41 -11.90 5.01 -11.58
CA SER A 41 -10.92 4.04 -12.05
C SER A 41 -9.52 4.41 -11.55
N VAL A 42 -9.10 5.66 -11.70
CA VAL A 42 -7.81 6.16 -11.19
C VAL A 42 -7.70 5.99 -9.68
N LYS A 43 -8.77 6.31 -8.93
CA LYS A 43 -8.83 6.08 -7.48
C LYS A 43 -8.69 4.61 -7.12
N LYS A 44 -9.39 3.73 -7.84
CA LYS A 44 -9.37 2.29 -7.60
C LYS A 44 -7.97 1.71 -7.82
N GLU A 45 -7.34 2.04 -8.94
CA GLU A 45 -5.98 1.59 -9.26
C GLU A 45 -4.96 2.06 -8.23
N TYR A 46 -5.05 3.32 -7.81
CA TYR A 46 -4.15 3.85 -6.78
C TYR A 46 -4.34 3.14 -5.43
N ILE A 47 -5.58 2.91 -5.01
CA ILE A 47 -5.88 2.16 -3.79
C ILE A 47 -5.37 0.72 -3.90
N ASP A 48 -5.55 0.06 -5.04
CA ASP A 48 -5.09 -1.32 -5.27
C ASP A 48 -3.54 -1.38 -5.17
N LYS A 49 -2.83 -0.36 -5.68
CA LYS A 49 -1.38 -0.23 -5.54
C LYS A 49 -0.95 -0.05 -4.07
N LEU A 50 -1.64 0.82 -3.31
CA LEU A 50 -1.34 1.02 -1.89
C LEU A 50 -1.58 -0.24 -1.07
N MET A 51 -2.65 -0.98 -1.36
CA MET A 51 -2.92 -2.28 -0.73
C MET A 51 -1.78 -3.27 -0.98
N ALA A 52 -1.32 -3.40 -2.23
CA ALA A 52 -0.22 -4.30 -2.58
C ALA A 52 1.09 -3.90 -1.86
N LEU A 53 1.37 -2.61 -1.73
CA LEU A 53 2.53 -2.11 -0.98
C LEU A 53 2.43 -2.46 0.51
N ARG A 54 1.28 -2.21 1.16
CA ARG A 54 1.05 -2.53 2.57
C ARG A 54 1.14 -4.04 2.83
N GLU A 55 0.62 -4.88 1.94
CA GLU A 55 0.76 -6.34 2.03
C GLU A 55 2.21 -6.80 1.89
N ALA A 56 2.95 -6.23 0.95
CA ALA A 56 4.37 -6.53 0.76
C ALA A 56 5.21 -6.13 1.98
N GLU A 57 4.95 -4.95 2.57
CA GLU A 57 5.59 -4.50 3.81
C GLU A 57 5.25 -5.39 4.98
N ALA A 58 3.97 -5.76 5.16
CA ALA A 58 3.55 -6.69 6.21
C ALA A 58 4.23 -8.07 6.06
N LYS A 59 4.38 -8.57 4.83
CA LYS A 59 5.09 -9.82 4.55
C LYS A 59 6.57 -9.72 4.88
N LYS A 60 7.24 -8.63 4.49
CA LYS A 60 8.64 -8.37 4.83
C LYS A 60 8.84 -8.26 6.34
N ALA A 61 7.96 -7.55 7.04
CA ALA A 61 8.00 -7.42 8.50
C ALA A 61 7.85 -8.78 9.21
N ARG A 62 6.94 -9.63 8.75
CA ARG A 62 6.81 -11.01 9.27
C ARG A 62 8.06 -11.85 9.03
N GLN A 63 8.66 -11.75 7.85
CA GLN A 63 9.91 -12.45 7.54
C GLN A 63 11.06 -11.98 8.43
N LEU A 64 11.18 -10.67 8.66
CA LEU A 64 12.19 -10.11 9.54
C LEU A 64 12.00 -10.58 10.99
N LYS A 65 10.76 -10.53 11.51
CA LYS A 65 10.44 -11.07 12.84
C LYS A 65 10.78 -12.55 12.95
N LYS A 66 10.47 -13.37 11.95
CA LYS A 66 10.81 -14.80 11.94
C LYS A 66 12.33 -15.02 11.97
N LYS A 67 13.10 -14.25 11.19
CA LYS A 67 14.57 -14.30 11.21
C LYS A 67 15.16 -13.87 12.55
N GLN A 68 14.60 -12.85 13.18
CA GLN A 68 15.04 -12.38 14.51
C GLN A 68 14.69 -13.38 15.62
N ALA A 69 13.53 -14.05 15.53
CA ALA A 69 13.14 -15.11 16.45
C ALA A 69 13.99 -16.38 16.28
N TYR A 70 14.48 -16.66 15.06
CA TYR A 70 15.41 -17.74 14.78
C TYR A 70 16.87 -17.34 15.04
N LYS A 71 17.14 -16.75 16.22
CA LYS A 71 18.51 -16.76 16.76
C LYS A 71 18.63 -18.08 17.52
N PRO A 72 19.37 -19.09 17.02
CA PRO A 72 19.64 -20.28 17.82
C PRO A 72 20.40 -19.83 19.08
N ASP A 73 19.86 -20.15 20.25
CA ASP A 73 20.60 -20.01 21.51
C ASP A 73 21.83 -20.92 21.44
N THR A 74 23.00 -20.32 21.30
CA THR A 74 24.28 -21.02 21.30
C THR A 74 24.65 -21.59 22.68
N GLU A 75 23.85 -21.30 23.72
CA GLU A 75 24.02 -21.81 25.08
C GLU A 75 23.12 -23.02 25.41
N ALA A 76 22.17 -23.37 24.55
CA ALA A 76 21.31 -24.54 24.75
C ALA A 76 21.95 -25.84 24.24
N SER A 77 23.22 -26.08 24.57
CA SER A 77 23.81 -27.42 24.47
C SER A 77 23.60 -28.11 25.81
N PHE A 78 22.55 -28.94 25.90
CA PHE A 78 22.40 -29.88 27.01
C PHE A 78 23.65 -30.77 27.05
N SER A 79 24.50 -30.56 28.06
CA SER A 79 25.63 -31.42 28.41
C SER A 79 25.24 -32.33 29.56
#